data_AF-A0A8G2F1G4-F1
#
_entry.id   AF-A0A8G2F1G4-F1
#
_cell.length_a   1.000
_cell.length_b   1.000
_cell.length_c   1.000
_cell.angle_alpha   90.00
_cell.angle_beta   90.00
_cell.angle_gamma   90.00
#
_symmetry.space_group_name_H-M   'P 1'
#
loop_
_entity.id
_entity.type
_entity.pdbx_description
1 polymer ?
#
loop_
_entity_poly.entity_id
_entity_poly.type
_entity_poly.pdbx_seq_one_letter_code
_entity_poly.pdbx_strand_id
1 'polypeptide(L)'
;MKKVIGLCLVIVLSSVSVFARDGKRMDKRNDDSSKRYETMVESLKLDEKQAAEFRKINQEFADKMKVEREKAKVVRDKKRAEMTAMRTERDAQLKKVLTEEQYKLYQEKMAAKKIHRKGNGRR
;
A
#
# COMPACT_ATOMS: atom_id res chain seq x y z
N MET A 1 -0.40 -0.76 62.92
CA MET A 1 0.59 -0.63 61.83
C MET A 1 1.31 -1.96 61.64
N LYS A 2 1.63 -2.34 60.38
CA LYS A 2 2.15 -3.65 59.89
C LYS A 2 0.99 -4.63 59.55
N LYS A 3 0.72 -5.09 58.32
CA LYS A 3 1.41 -4.98 57.02
C LYS A 3 0.34 -4.99 55.91
N VAL A 4 0.08 -3.83 55.31
CA VAL A 4 -0.80 -3.62 54.14
C VAL A 4 -0.08 -4.07 52.85
N ILE A 5 0.67 -5.17 52.90
CA ILE A 5 1.58 -5.59 51.82
C ILE A 5 0.88 -6.52 50.81
N GLY A 6 -0.30 -7.05 51.14
CA GLY A 6 -1.02 -8.00 50.29
C GLY A 6 -1.86 -7.41 49.16
N LEU A 7 -2.04 -6.08 49.11
CA LEU A 7 -2.98 -5.47 48.16
C LEU A 7 -2.31 -4.99 46.86
N CYS A 8 -1.00 -4.75 46.86
CA CYS A 8 -0.27 -4.30 45.67
C CYS A 8 0.17 -5.44 44.74
N LEU A 9 0.13 -6.70 45.18
CA LEU A 9 0.57 -7.85 44.38
C LEU A 9 -0.52 -8.38 43.43
N VAL A 10 -1.80 -8.04 43.65
CA VAL A 10 -2.92 -8.49 42.80
C VAL A 10 -3.24 -7.49 41.69
N ILE A 11 -2.85 -6.22 41.84
CA ILE A 11 -3.13 -5.16 40.85
C ILE A 11 -2.13 -5.15 39.68
N VAL A 12 -0.98 -5.81 39.81
CA VAL A 12 0.07 -5.84 38.77
C VAL A 12 -0.12 -6.98 37.76
N LEU A 13 -0.96 -7.98 38.06
CA LEU A 13 -1.21 -9.12 37.16
C LEU A 13 -2.33 -8.89 36.13
N SER A 14 -3.06 -7.78 36.20
CA SER A 14 -4.19 -7.49 35.30
C SER A 14 -3.86 -6.57 34.12
N SER A 15 -2.62 -6.15 33.95
CA SER A 15 -2.23 -5.16 32.92
C SER A 15 -1.22 -5.69 31.90
N VAL A 16 -1.29 -6.97 31.55
CA VAL A 16 -0.66 -7.49 30.32
C VAL A 16 -1.70 -8.15 29.43
N SER A 17 -2.74 -7.40 29.07
CA SER A 17 -3.40 -7.60 27.78
C SER A 17 -2.49 -7.02 26.70
N VAL A 18 -1.36 -7.69 26.43
CA VAL A 18 -0.71 -7.55 25.13
C VAL A 18 -1.73 -8.12 24.15
N PHE A 19 -2.52 -7.23 23.56
CA PHE A 19 -3.17 -7.50 22.29
C PHE A 19 -2.05 -7.74 21.28
N ALA A 20 -1.52 -8.96 21.25
CA ALA A 20 -0.94 -9.51 20.05
C ALA A 20 -2.08 -9.44 19.04
N ARG A 21 -2.04 -8.39 18.20
CA ARG A 21 -2.96 -8.22 17.08
C ARG A 21 -2.87 -9.51 16.28
N ASP A 22 -3.90 -10.33 16.48
CA ASP A 22 -4.15 -11.58 15.81
C ASP A 22 -3.81 -11.41 14.31
N GLY A 23 -2.90 -12.26 13.85
CA GLY A 23 -2.35 -12.26 12.49
C GLY A 23 -3.39 -12.49 11.39
N LYS A 24 -4.69 -12.56 11.70
CA LYS A 24 -5.78 -12.73 10.71
C LYS A 24 -6.24 -11.43 10.04
N ARG A 25 -5.39 -10.41 9.92
CA ARG A 25 -5.66 -9.25 9.03
C ARG A 25 -5.02 -9.35 7.66
N MET A 26 -4.49 -10.52 7.28
CA MET A 26 -3.81 -10.67 5.99
C MET A 26 -4.59 -11.51 4.96
N ASP A 27 -5.78 -12.02 5.30
CA ASP A 27 -6.51 -12.95 4.41
C ASP A 27 -7.72 -12.32 3.68
N LYS A 28 -7.95 -11.01 3.81
CA LYS A 28 -9.14 -10.36 3.21
C LYS A 28 -8.82 -9.11 2.41
N ARG A 29 -7.72 -9.18 1.66
CA ARG A 29 -7.53 -8.33 0.49
C ARG A 29 -7.11 -9.24 -0.64
N ASN A 30 -8.08 -9.98 -1.17
CA ASN A 30 -8.11 -10.25 -2.59
C ASN A 30 -8.27 -8.88 -3.27
N ASP A 31 -7.18 -8.13 -3.27
CA ASP A 31 -7.07 -6.81 -3.84
C ASP A 31 -7.06 -7.04 -5.33
N ASP A 32 -8.27 -7.15 -5.87
CA ASP A 32 -8.51 -7.32 -7.29
C ASP A 32 -7.82 -6.15 -8.01
N SER A 33 -6.60 -6.42 -8.44
CA SER A 33 -5.70 -5.41 -8.98
C SER A 33 -6.29 -4.87 -10.28
N SER A 34 -7.05 -5.71 -10.98
CA SER A 34 -7.86 -5.37 -12.15
C SER A 34 -8.92 -4.33 -11.80
N LYS A 35 -9.71 -4.51 -10.73
CA LYS A 35 -10.70 -3.50 -10.30
C LYS A 35 -10.08 -2.14 -9.99
N ARG A 36 -8.85 -2.12 -9.45
CA ARG A 36 -8.14 -0.86 -9.22
C ARG A 36 -7.79 -0.14 -10.51
N TYR A 37 -7.47 -0.87 -11.57
CA TYR A 37 -7.19 -0.28 -12.87
C TYR A 37 -8.46 0.21 -13.55
N GLU A 38 -9.56 -0.55 -13.46
CA GLU A 38 -10.86 -0.12 -14.02
C GLU A 38 -11.32 1.21 -13.41
N THR A 39 -11.28 1.35 -12.09
CA THR A 39 -11.64 2.64 -11.45
C THR A 39 -10.74 3.80 -11.91
N MET A 40 -9.49 3.52 -12.30
CA MET A 40 -8.58 4.56 -12.79
C MET A 40 -8.89 4.91 -14.24
N VAL A 41 -9.09 3.91 -15.10
CA VAL A 41 -9.48 4.05 -16.51
C VAL A 41 -10.72 4.93 -16.64
N GLU A 42 -11.78 4.61 -15.87
CA GLU A 42 -13.01 5.40 -15.84
C GLU A 42 -12.75 6.83 -15.37
N SER A 43 -11.97 6.98 -14.30
CA SER A 43 -11.77 8.28 -13.68
C SER A 43 -10.87 9.24 -14.46
N LEU A 44 -9.98 8.69 -15.29
CA LEU A 44 -9.14 9.44 -16.22
C LEU A 44 -9.79 9.56 -17.61
N LYS A 45 -10.93 8.89 -17.81
CA LYS A 45 -11.64 8.80 -19.10
C LYS A 45 -10.70 8.40 -20.22
N LEU A 46 -9.91 7.34 -20.01
CA LEU A 46 -8.96 6.86 -21.01
C LEU A 46 -9.72 6.29 -22.21
N ASP A 47 -9.18 6.52 -23.41
CA ASP A 47 -9.67 5.81 -24.60
C ASP A 47 -9.29 4.32 -24.54
N GLU A 48 -9.86 3.50 -25.44
CA GLU A 48 -9.65 2.05 -25.42
C GLU A 48 -8.18 1.64 -25.63
N LYS A 49 -7.43 2.39 -26.44
CA LYS A 49 -6.02 2.11 -26.72
C LYS A 49 -5.16 2.47 -25.51
N GLN A 50 -5.38 3.66 -24.95
CA GLN A 50 -4.75 4.13 -23.71
C GLN A 50 -5.07 3.21 -22.53
N ALA A 51 -6.32 2.75 -22.40
CA ALA A 51 -6.74 1.85 -21.35
C ALA A 51 -6.05 0.47 -21.46
N ALA A 52 -5.93 -0.07 -22.68
CA ALA A 52 -5.22 -1.33 -22.91
C ALA A 52 -3.74 -1.23 -22.52
N GLU A 53 -3.05 -0.16 -22.95
CA GLU A 53 -1.65 0.08 -22.58
C GLU A 53 -1.50 0.35 -21.07
N PHE A 54 -2.41 1.13 -20.49
CA PHE A 54 -2.44 1.42 -19.05
C PHE A 54 -2.58 0.13 -18.23
N ARG A 55 -3.49 -0.78 -18.62
CA ARG A 55 -3.66 -2.08 -17.96
C ARG A 55 -2.38 -2.91 -18.05
N LYS A 56 -1.78 -3.00 -19.24
CA LYS A 56 -0.54 -3.76 -19.47
C LYS A 56 0.63 -3.23 -18.62
N ILE A 57 0.89 -1.92 -18.66
CA ILE A 57 1.97 -1.28 -17.88
C ILE A 57 1.79 -1.57 -16.38
N ASN A 58 0.56 -1.45 -15.88
CA ASN A 58 0.32 -1.66 -14.46
C ASN A 58 0.35 -3.14 -14.04
N GLN A 59 -0.07 -4.07 -14.90
CA GLN A 59 0.06 -5.51 -14.67
C GLN A 59 1.54 -5.93 -14.62
N GLU A 60 2.34 -5.53 -15.61
CA GLU A 60 3.78 -5.81 -15.62
C GLU A 60 4.47 -5.23 -14.36
N PHE A 61 4.09 -4.02 -13.95
CA PHE A 61 4.58 -3.44 -12.71
C PHE A 61 4.15 -4.25 -11.48
N ALA A 62 2.89 -4.72 -11.42
CA ALA A 62 2.40 -5.52 -10.30
C ALA A 62 3.16 -6.86 -10.19
N ASP A 63 3.43 -7.52 -11.31
CA ASP A 63 4.17 -8.77 -11.37
C ASP A 63 5.62 -8.58 -10.94
N LYS A 64 6.32 -7.56 -11.49
CA LYS A 64 7.68 -7.20 -11.05
C LYS A 64 7.73 -6.94 -9.55
N MET A 65 6.74 -6.21 -9.03
CA MET A 65 6.65 -5.89 -7.60
C MET A 65 6.35 -7.10 -6.72
N LYS A 66 5.62 -8.10 -7.23
CA LYS A 66 5.37 -9.35 -6.53
C LYS A 66 6.66 -10.16 -6.42
N VAL A 67 7.36 -10.33 -7.55
CA VAL A 67 8.65 -11.02 -7.62
C VAL A 67 9.68 -10.35 -6.71
N GLU A 68 9.81 -9.02 -6.78
CA GLU A 68 10.76 -8.28 -5.96
C GLU A 68 10.39 -8.34 -4.47
N ARG A 69 9.10 -8.36 -4.13
CA ARG A 69 8.65 -8.52 -2.75
C ARG A 69 9.00 -9.89 -2.18
N GLU A 70 8.89 -10.94 -2.99
CA GLU A 70 9.24 -12.32 -2.62
C GLU A 70 10.76 -12.47 -2.43
N LYS A 71 11.57 -11.83 -3.30
CA LYS A 71 13.03 -11.79 -3.21
C LYS A 71 13.54 -10.96 -2.03
N ALA A 72 12.92 -9.81 -1.76
CA ALA A 72 13.39 -8.83 -0.79
C ALA A 72 13.00 -9.16 0.67
N LYS A 73 13.33 -10.38 1.14
CA LYS A 73 13.16 -10.79 2.55
C LYS A 73 14.30 -10.35 3.48
N VAL A 74 15.41 -9.81 2.96
CA VAL A 74 16.67 -9.76 3.73
C VAL A 74 17.30 -8.36 3.89
N VAL A 75 17.03 -7.36 3.04
CA VAL A 75 17.62 -6.00 3.18
C VAL A 75 16.60 -4.89 2.96
N ARG A 76 16.29 -4.15 4.03
CA ARG A 76 15.23 -3.13 4.06
C ARG A 76 15.52 -1.89 3.20
N ASP A 77 16.78 -1.44 3.14
CA ASP A 77 17.14 -0.19 2.46
C ASP A 77 17.30 -0.36 0.95
N LYS A 78 17.93 -1.46 0.49
CA LYS A 78 18.02 -1.83 -0.93
C LYS A 78 16.62 -1.97 -1.55
N LYS A 79 15.71 -2.61 -0.82
CA LYS A 79 14.29 -2.73 -1.18
C LYS A 79 13.61 -1.38 -1.39
N ARG A 80 13.94 -0.34 -0.61
CA ARG A 80 13.30 0.98 -0.76
C ARG A 80 13.77 1.68 -2.04
N ALA A 81 15.06 1.59 -2.35
CA ALA A 81 15.63 2.15 -3.57
C ALA A 81 15.03 1.48 -4.81
N GLU A 82 15.04 0.14 -4.87
CA GLU A 82 14.47 -0.65 -5.97
C GLU A 82 12.98 -0.36 -6.18
N MET A 83 12.21 -0.30 -5.09
CA MET A 83 10.78 0.04 -5.14
C MET A 83 10.52 1.48 -5.59
N THR A 84 11.48 2.39 -5.40
CA THR A 84 11.37 3.76 -5.90
C THR A 84 11.70 3.79 -7.39
N ALA A 85 12.77 3.12 -7.81
CA ALA A 85 13.17 2.98 -9.21
C ALA A 85 12.05 2.35 -10.08
N MET A 86 11.47 1.24 -9.63
CA MET A 86 10.36 0.60 -10.35
C MET A 86 9.14 1.54 -10.49
N ARG A 87 8.86 2.38 -9.47
CA ARG A 87 7.76 3.35 -9.55
C ARG A 87 8.06 4.47 -10.54
N THR A 88 9.28 4.98 -10.55
CA THR A 88 9.68 6.03 -11.49
C THR A 88 9.67 5.53 -12.93
N GLU A 89 10.09 4.28 -13.16
CA GLU A 89 9.99 3.63 -14.48
C GLU A 89 8.55 3.53 -14.94
N ARG A 90 7.66 3.01 -14.09
CA ARG A 90 6.22 2.92 -14.40
C ARG A 90 5.64 4.31 -14.67
N ASP A 91 5.95 5.31 -13.86
CA ASP A 91 5.42 6.67 -14.05
C ASP A 91 5.92 7.28 -15.37
N ALA A 92 7.16 7.00 -15.78
CA ALA A 92 7.68 7.40 -17.09
C ALA A 92 6.97 6.70 -18.25
N GLN A 93 6.64 5.41 -18.12
CA GLN A 93 5.84 4.68 -19.11
C GLN A 93 4.42 5.25 -19.20
N LEU A 94 3.76 5.48 -18.06
CA LEU A 94 2.42 6.06 -18.01
C LEU A 94 2.37 7.46 -18.62
N LYS A 95 3.40 8.30 -18.41
CA LYS A 95 3.47 9.64 -19.02
C LYS A 95 3.52 9.61 -20.55
N LYS A 96 3.97 8.50 -21.16
CA LYS A 96 3.96 8.34 -22.64
C LYS A 96 2.58 7.97 -23.18
N VAL A 97 1.77 7.29 -22.37
CA VAL A 97 0.43 6.81 -22.76
C VAL A 97 -0.65 7.85 -22.46
N LEU A 98 -0.50 8.55 -21.33
CA LEU A 98 -1.45 9.55 -20.86
C LEU A 98 -1.13 10.94 -21.44
N THR A 99 -2.17 11.72 -21.74
CA THR A 99 -2.00 13.14 -22.04
C THR A 99 -1.54 13.91 -20.80
N GLU A 100 -1.02 15.13 -20.97
CA GLU A 100 -0.55 15.93 -19.84
C GLU A 100 -1.65 16.21 -18.80
N GLU A 101 -2.88 16.45 -19.27
CA GLU A 101 -4.05 16.68 -18.41
C GLU A 101 -4.44 15.41 -17.65
N GLN A 102 -4.50 14.26 -18.34
CA GLN A 102 -4.76 12.96 -17.73
C GLN A 102 -3.68 12.59 -16.71
N TYR A 103 -2.41 12.90 -17.00
CA TYR A 103 -1.30 12.63 -16.11
C TYR A 103 -1.34 13.50 -14.84
N LYS A 104 -1.72 14.78 -14.94
CA LYS A 104 -1.93 15.64 -13.76
C LYS A 104 -3.05 15.10 -12.88
N LEU A 105 -4.19 14.75 -13.46
CA LEU A 105 -5.32 14.16 -12.74
C LEU A 105 -4.95 12.84 -12.06
N TYR A 106 -4.15 12.01 -12.73
CA TYR A 106 -3.59 10.79 -12.16
C TYR A 106 -2.71 11.08 -10.94
N GLN A 107 -1.81 12.07 -11.01
CA GLN A 107 -0.94 12.44 -9.90
C GLN A 107 -1.73 12.95 -8.68
N GLU A 108 -2.75 13.77 -8.89
CA GLU A 108 -3.64 14.26 -7.82
C GLU A 108 -4.36 13.10 -7.13
N LYS A 109 -4.93 12.15 -7.89
CA LYS A 109 -5.57 10.96 -7.34
C LYS A 109 -4.60 10.09 -6.55
N MET A 110 -3.35 9.95 -7.02
CA MET A 110 -2.30 9.23 -6.30
C MET A 110 -1.88 9.94 -5.00
N ALA A 111 -1.81 11.26 -5.01
CA ALA A 111 -1.52 12.07 -3.82
C ALA A 111 -2.65 11.95 -2.78
N ALA A 112 -3.91 12.08 -3.19
CA ALA A 112 -5.07 11.94 -2.32
C ALA A 112 -5.10 10.55 -1.62
N LYS A 113 -4.83 9.48 -2.38
CA LYS A 113 -4.76 8.11 -1.85
C LYS A 113 -3.63 7.95 -0.81
N LYS A 114 -2.50 8.65 -0.96
CA LYS A 114 -1.41 8.66 0.04
C LYS A 114 -1.84 9.35 1.34
N ILE A 115 -2.57 10.46 1.25
CA ILE A 115 -3.05 11.23 2.42
C ILE A 115 -3.99 10.38 3.27
N HIS A 116 -5.00 9.74 2.66
CA HIS A 116 -5.93 8.86 3.37
C HIS A 116 -5.23 7.70 4.08
N ARG A 117 -4.15 7.18 3.50
CA ARG A 117 -3.36 6.09 4.08
C ARG A 117 -2.56 6.49 5.31
N LYS A 118 -2.14 7.76 5.41
CA LYS A 118 -1.42 8.32 6.57
C LYS A 118 -2.38 8.63 7.72
N GLY A 119 -3.63 9.01 7.43
CA GLY A 119 -4.68 9.27 8.42
C GLY A 119 -5.20 8.01 9.12
N ASN A 120 -5.43 6.92 8.38
CA ASN A 120 -5.97 5.67 8.92
C ASN A 120 -4.98 4.83 9.77
N GLY A 121 -3.72 5.23 9.86
CA GLY A 121 -2.70 4.56 10.67
C GLY A 121 -2.57 5.07 12.11
N ARG A 122 -3.31 6.14 12.47
CA ARG A 122 -3.22 6.83 13.78
C ARG A 122 -4.51 6.70 14.63
N ARG A 123 -5.27 5.62 14.44
CA ARG A 123 -6.40 5.25 15.31
C ARG A 123 -6.12 3.93 16.00
#